data_AF-A0A952KGF1-F1
#
_entry.id   AF-A0A952KGF1-F1
#
_cell.length_a   1.000
_cell.length_b   1.000
_cell.length_c   1.000
_cell.angle_alpha   90.00
_cell.angle_beta   90.00
_cell.angle_gamma   90.00
#
_symmetry.space_group_name_H-M   'P 1'
#
loop_
_entity.id
_entity.type
_entity.pdbx_description
1 polymer ?
#
loop_
_entity_poly.entity_id
_entity_poly.type
_entity_poly.pdbx_seq_one_letter_code
_entity_poly.pdbx_strand_id
1 'polypeptide(L)'
;MPNLILGGLGDDILVGGTGDDLIIDPWGHDRINGDLGNDTILAGEGNDVAKGGSGDDNVDGGSGNDLIQGNDGADTLTGNLGDDTVRGGAGVDHINGDQGNDIVYGDDGDDFVFGGQNIDHVYGGAGNDHVFGSEGNDAVYGGLGNDVLAGDNGRDTARTDVGEGNDKLYGDVGNDTLISGDGKDYLTGGAGDDTFLFRFHDPKAGSIQGYSNVTDFDPSHDTFAFDAAGLGRDGVGANFVDNGDGTSGGAVTSFFSGAATGAHGESVVVVTDQGFASADAAAKGISGETAGDIIAYYDSATSTANLAYVTSADHADTFVHLTNVHSVADLAALGLTASDFTYV
;
A
#
# COMPACT_ATOMS: atom_id res chain seq x y z
N MET A 1 36.78 5.12 23.23
CA MET A 1 37.28 6.50 23.49
C MET A 1 37.25 7.09 22.11
N PRO A 2 36.58 8.24 21.89
CA PRO A 2 36.32 8.69 20.54
C PRO A 2 37.63 8.89 19.78
N ASN A 3 37.82 8.11 18.72
CA ASN A 3 38.95 8.24 17.82
C ASN A 3 38.53 9.06 16.61
N LEU A 4 39.49 9.80 16.04
CA LEU A 4 39.35 10.40 14.72
C LEU A 4 40.14 9.54 13.74
N ILE A 5 39.45 9.00 12.75
CA ILE A 5 40.02 8.25 11.63
C ILE A 5 39.85 9.10 10.38
N LEU A 6 40.94 9.26 9.63
CA LEU A 6 40.96 10.00 8.37
C LEU A 6 41.46 9.07 7.28
N GLY A 7 40.66 8.93 6.23
CA GLY A 7 41.09 8.30 4.99
C GLY A 7 42.04 9.16 4.18
N GLY A 8 42.45 8.63 3.03
CA GLY A 8 43.57 9.12 2.25
C GLY A 8 43.18 9.78 0.94
N LEU A 9 43.51 9.09 -0.15
CA LEU A 9 43.24 9.48 -1.54
C LEU A 9 43.12 8.19 -2.35
N GLY A 10 41.91 7.86 -2.77
CA GLY A 10 41.59 6.61 -3.45
C GLY A 10 41.38 5.45 -2.47
N ASP A 11 40.86 4.35 -3.01
CA ASP A 11 40.23 3.21 -2.34
C ASP A 11 40.91 2.79 -1.00
N ASP A 12 40.24 3.10 0.11
CA ASP A 12 40.67 2.88 1.49
C ASP A 12 39.81 1.83 2.23
N ILE A 13 40.32 1.32 3.36
CA ILE A 13 39.60 0.40 4.26
C ILE A 13 39.75 0.89 5.70
N LEU A 14 38.67 1.42 6.27
CA LEU A 14 38.65 2.07 7.58
C LEU A 14 37.79 1.28 8.58
N VAL A 15 38.24 1.23 9.84
CA VAL A 15 37.56 0.53 10.93
C VAL A 15 37.69 1.34 12.23
N GLY A 16 36.57 1.72 12.84
CA GLY A 16 36.49 2.44 14.12
C GLY A 16 36.98 1.57 15.29
N GLY A 17 36.15 0.61 15.68
CA GLY A 17 36.50 -0.51 16.55
C GLY A 17 35.73 -0.52 17.86
N THR A 18 35.97 0.44 18.77
CA THR A 18 35.27 0.48 20.07
C THR A 18 35.12 1.89 20.68
N GLY A 19 33.87 2.32 20.73
CA GLY A 19 33.32 3.52 21.35
C GLY A 19 33.48 4.76 20.48
N ASP A 20 32.35 5.30 20.05
CA ASP A 20 32.04 6.61 19.46
C ASP A 20 33.13 7.21 18.55
N ASP A 21 33.36 6.63 17.39
CA ASP A 21 34.40 7.03 16.44
C ASP A 21 33.90 8.03 15.37
N LEU A 22 34.76 8.97 14.97
CA LEU A 22 34.53 9.87 13.83
C LEU A 22 35.43 9.43 12.68
N ILE A 23 34.83 8.93 11.62
CA ILE A 23 35.51 8.48 10.40
C ILE A 23 35.18 9.44 9.27
N ILE A 24 36.21 9.98 8.62
CA ILE A 24 36.08 10.87 7.47
C ILE A 24 36.99 10.35 6.36
N ASP A 25 36.39 9.78 5.32
CA ASP A 25 37.03 9.62 4.02
C ASP A 25 36.49 10.71 3.07
N PRO A 26 37.32 11.38 2.24
CA PRO A 26 36.80 12.38 1.31
C PRO A 26 36.83 11.94 -0.15
N TRP A 27 37.60 10.91 -0.53
CA TRP A 27 37.79 10.49 -1.92
C TRP A 27 38.23 9.03 -2.05
N GLY A 28 37.40 8.18 -2.65
CA GLY A 28 37.80 6.81 -2.92
C GLY A 28 36.69 5.94 -3.50
N HIS A 29 36.69 4.67 -3.10
CA HIS A 29 35.70 3.63 -3.37
C HIS A 29 35.77 2.69 -2.16
N ASP A 30 35.30 3.20 -1.04
CA ASP A 30 35.88 2.93 0.27
C ASP A 30 35.08 1.89 1.04
N ARG A 31 35.72 1.31 2.07
CA ARG A 31 35.08 0.28 2.91
C ARG A 31 35.22 0.67 4.36
N ILE A 32 34.15 1.24 4.90
CA ILE A 32 34.12 1.85 6.22
C ILE A 32 33.22 1.03 7.15
N ASN A 33 33.65 0.87 8.41
CA ASN A 33 32.93 0.12 9.44
C ASN A 33 33.19 0.74 10.82
N GLY A 34 32.15 1.21 11.51
CA GLY A 34 32.25 1.75 12.87
C GLY A 34 32.60 0.67 13.92
N ASP A 35 32.02 -0.53 13.76
CA ASP A 35 32.03 -1.68 14.69
C ASP A 35 31.12 -1.51 15.92
N LEU A 36 31.55 -0.80 16.96
CA LEU A 36 30.83 -0.73 18.25
C LEU A 36 30.96 0.67 18.83
N GLY A 37 29.86 1.37 19.07
CA GLY A 37 29.87 2.76 19.51
C GLY A 37 28.77 3.55 18.80
N ASN A 38 28.57 4.79 19.21
CA ASN A 38 27.73 5.72 18.46
C ASN A 38 28.64 6.51 17.50
N ASP A 39 28.81 6.00 16.30
CA ASP A 39 29.84 6.42 15.35
C ASP A 39 29.32 7.47 14.35
N THR A 40 30.23 8.22 13.74
CA THR A 40 29.91 9.20 12.69
C THR A 40 30.81 8.94 11.49
N ILE A 41 30.20 8.60 10.36
CA ILE A 41 30.89 8.23 9.12
C ILE A 41 30.52 9.22 8.04
N LEU A 42 31.53 9.82 7.40
CA LEU A 42 31.42 10.57 6.16
C LEU A 42 32.27 9.81 5.12
N ALA A 43 31.67 9.28 4.05
CA ALA A 43 32.37 8.44 3.07
C ALA A 43 32.93 9.23 1.85
N GLY A 44 32.21 10.24 1.38
CA GLY A 44 32.77 11.33 0.55
C GLY A 44 32.48 11.21 -0.96
N GLU A 45 33.52 11.32 -1.80
CA GLU A 45 33.40 11.13 -3.25
C GLU A 45 33.82 9.70 -3.63
N GLY A 46 32.86 8.86 -4.02
CA GLY A 46 33.11 7.46 -4.33
C GLY A 46 31.86 6.59 -4.34
N ASN A 47 31.99 5.36 -4.83
CA ASN A 47 30.99 4.31 -4.66
C ASN A 47 31.40 3.47 -3.46
N ASP A 48 30.88 3.81 -2.29
CA ASP A 48 31.41 3.40 -1.00
C ASP A 48 30.56 2.30 -0.36
N VAL A 49 31.14 1.62 0.64
CA VAL A 49 30.45 0.66 1.49
C VAL A 49 30.66 1.06 2.93
N ALA A 50 29.67 1.76 3.48
CA ALA A 50 29.67 2.27 4.85
C ALA A 50 28.78 1.43 5.76
N LYS A 51 29.29 1.13 6.95
CA LYS A 51 28.57 0.42 8.01
C LYS A 51 28.74 1.19 9.32
N GLY A 52 27.64 1.47 10.01
CA GLY A 52 27.65 1.89 11.41
C GLY A 52 28.19 0.75 12.28
N GLY A 53 27.29 -0.04 12.87
CA GLY A 53 27.67 -1.26 13.58
C GLY A 53 26.72 -1.58 14.72
N SER A 54 27.10 -1.21 15.94
CA SER A 54 26.24 -1.35 17.11
C SER A 54 26.33 -0.13 18.01
N GLY A 55 25.23 0.62 18.06
CA GLY A 55 25.08 1.93 18.71
C GLY A 55 24.28 2.84 17.80
N ASP A 56 23.90 4.03 18.28
CA ASP A 56 23.10 4.96 17.47
C ASP A 56 24.06 5.77 16.56
N ASP A 57 24.14 5.39 15.29
CA ASP A 57 25.15 5.83 14.32
C ASP A 57 24.64 6.95 13.39
N ASN A 58 25.57 7.75 12.83
CA ASN A 58 25.28 8.75 11.80
C ASN A 58 26.14 8.52 10.56
N VAL A 59 25.56 8.08 9.44
CA VAL A 59 26.27 7.75 8.21
C VAL A 59 25.82 8.63 7.04
N ASP A 60 26.80 9.22 6.36
CA ASP A 60 26.69 10.10 5.20
C ASP A 60 27.51 9.45 4.07
N GLY A 61 26.85 9.00 3.00
CA GLY A 61 27.47 8.43 1.80
C GLY A 61 28.27 9.50 1.07
N GLY A 62 27.58 10.35 0.32
CA GLY A 62 28.09 11.65 -0.11
C GLY A 62 27.92 11.89 -1.61
N SER A 63 28.68 11.18 -2.45
CA SER A 63 28.46 11.20 -3.89
C SER A 63 29.07 10.02 -4.62
N GLY A 64 28.20 9.22 -5.23
CA GLY A 64 28.49 8.03 -6.01
C GLY A 64 27.30 7.09 -5.94
N ASN A 65 27.51 5.78 -5.98
CA ASN A 65 26.43 4.83 -5.73
C ASN A 65 26.86 3.94 -4.57
N ASP A 66 26.31 4.23 -3.41
CA ASP A 66 26.78 3.79 -2.10
C ASP A 66 25.96 2.63 -1.55
N LEU A 67 26.58 1.85 -0.67
CA LEU A 67 25.93 0.83 0.14
C LEU A 67 26.09 1.18 1.63
N ILE A 68 25.02 1.71 2.21
CA ILE A 68 24.97 2.17 3.60
C ILE A 68 24.18 1.15 4.45
N GLN A 69 24.70 0.80 5.62
CA GLN A 69 24.01 -0.07 6.60
C GLN A 69 24.20 0.44 8.03
N GLY A 70 23.13 0.79 8.75
CA GLY A 70 23.16 1.15 10.17
C GLY A 70 23.51 -0.04 11.07
N ASN A 71 22.71 -1.10 10.95
CA ASN A 71 22.74 -2.39 11.67
C ASN A 71 22.00 -2.36 13.04
N ASP A 72 22.68 -2.32 14.20
CA ASP A 72 22.02 -2.42 15.53
C ASP A 72 22.02 -1.04 16.25
N GLY A 73 20.95 -0.24 16.15
CA GLY A 73 20.97 1.13 16.71
C GLY A 73 19.77 1.97 16.28
N ALA A 74 19.60 3.18 16.83
CA ALA A 74 18.66 4.17 16.29
C ALA A 74 19.40 5.13 15.36
N ASP A 75 19.54 4.75 14.09
CA ASP A 75 20.52 5.30 13.17
C ASP A 75 20.01 6.49 12.35
N THR A 76 20.92 7.36 11.91
CA THR A 76 20.65 8.44 10.96
C THR A 76 21.49 8.24 9.71
N LEU A 77 20.83 7.95 8.58
CA LEU A 77 21.49 7.50 7.35
C LEU A 77 21.10 8.41 6.18
N THR A 78 22.09 8.88 5.41
CA THR A 78 21.85 9.69 4.19
C THR A 78 22.69 9.19 3.03
N GLY A 79 22.05 8.90 1.89
CA GLY A 79 22.72 8.56 0.62
C GLY A 79 23.47 9.76 0.03
N ASN A 80 22.71 10.82 -0.29
CA ASN A 80 23.09 12.06 -0.96
C ASN A 80 23.03 11.97 -2.50
N LEU A 81 24.15 11.84 -3.22
CA LEU A 81 24.21 12.04 -4.68
C LEU A 81 24.56 10.77 -5.47
N GLY A 82 23.56 10.09 -5.99
CA GLY A 82 23.62 9.02 -6.99
C GLY A 82 22.74 7.82 -6.59
N ASP A 83 22.72 6.73 -7.37
CA ASP A 83 21.74 5.65 -7.11
C ASP A 83 22.21 4.74 -5.97
N ASP A 84 21.71 4.98 -4.76
CA ASP A 84 22.19 4.41 -3.51
C ASP A 84 21.39 3.18 -3.04
N THR A 85 21.96 2.43 -2.10
CA THR A 85 21.26 1.38 -1.36
C THR A 85 21.50 1.56 0.14
N VAL A 86 20.45 1.95 0.85
CA VAL A 86 20.52 2.30 2.28
C VAL A 86 19.66 1.32 3.09
N ARG A 87 20.18 0.87 4.23
CA ARG A 87 19.48 0.00 5.18
C ARG A 87 19.66 0.52 6.59
N GLY A 88 18.56 0.73 7.31
CA GLY A 88 18.54 0.97 8.76
C GLY A 88 19.10 -0.23 9.50
N GLY A 89 18.22 -1.15 9.89
CA GLY A 89 18.60 -2.46 10.39
C GLY A 89 17.67 -2.94 11.48
N ALA A 90 17.98 -2.58 12.72
CA ALA A 90 17.24 -2.97 13.91
C ALA A 90 17.22 -1.82 14.94
N GLY A 91 16.13 -1.05 14.97
CA GLY A 91 16.04 0.12 15.83
C GLY A 91 14.82 1.01 15.65
N VAL A 92 15.10 2.31 15.45
CA VAL A 92 14.15 3.37 15.11
C VAL A 92 14.97 4.37 14.30
N ASP A 93 14.96 4.17 12.99
CA ASP A 93 15.94 4.77 12.09
C ASP A 93 15.36 5.97 11.34
N HIS A 94 16.24 6.89 10.96
CA HIS A 94 15.91 8.07 10.17
C HIS A 94 16.75 8.11 8.90
N ILE A 95 16.14 7.76 7.78
CA ILE A 95 16.81 7.38 6.54
C ILE A 95 16.36 8.27 5.38
N ASN A 96 17.30 8.76 4.58
CA ASN A 96 17.03 9.57 3.38
C ASN A 96 17.93 9.15 2.22
N GLY A 97 17.38 8.81 1.05
CA GLY A 97 18.17 8.61 -0.17
C GLY A 97 18.75 9.92 -0.70
N ASP A 98 17.91 10.97 -0.77
CA ASP A 98 18.16 12.33 -1.30
C ASP A 98 18.09 12.47 -2.82
N GLN A 99 19.10 12.07 -3.59
CA GLN A 99 19.20 12.35 -5.04
C GLN A 99 19.74 11.16 -5.84
N GLY A 100 18.85 10.28 -6.29
CA GLY A 100 19.21 9.06 -6.99
C GLY A 100 18.00 8.24 -7.39
N ASN A 101 18.23 7.07 -7.99
CA ASN A 101 17.18 6.06 -8.13
C ASN A 101 17.40 5.01 -7.04
N ASP A 102 16.98 5.34 -5.82
CA ASP A 102 17.50 4.73 -4.61
C ASP A 102 16.73 3.47 -4.19
N ILE A 103 17.37 2.64 -3.37
CA ILE A 103 16.74 1.48 -2.74
C ILE A 103 16.94 1.55 -1.22
N VAL A 104 15.89 1.95 -0.52
CA VAL A 104 15.95 2.34 0.89
C VAL A 104 15.10 1.38 1.73
N TYR A 105 15.67 0.84 2.82
CA TYR A 105 14.97 -0.06 3.76
C TYR A 105 15.11 0.45 5.20
N GLY A 106 14.02 0.53 5.97
CA GLY A 106 14.07 0.62 7.43
C GLY A 106 14.57 -0.69 8.05
N ASP A 107 14.00 -1.82 7.59
CA ASP A 107 14.16 -3.18 8.12
C ASP A 107 13.34 -3.42 9.41
N ASP A 108 13.92 -3.62 10.60
CA ASP A 108 13.17 -3.87 11.87
C ASP A 108 13.11 -2.59 12.75
N GLY A 109 12.01 -1.84 12.75
CA GLY A 109 11.88 -0.63 13.57
C GLY A 109 10.52 0.08 13.46
N ASP A 110 10.31 1.17 14.21
CA ASP A 110 9.22 2.13 13.97
C ASP A 110 9.83 3.32 13.18
N ASP A 111 10.12 3.14 11.90
CA ASP A 111 11.14 3.93 11.18
C ASP A 111 10.60 5.18 10.45
N PHE A 112 11.50 6.11 10.11
CA PHE A 112 11.25 7.27 9.26
C PHE A 112 12.11 7.19 8.00
N VAL A 113 11.49 6.88 6.87
CA VAL A 113 12.18 6.53 5.63
C VAL A 113 11.73 7.44 4.48
N PHE A 114 12.67 8.14 3.86
CA PHE A 114 12.45 9.01 2.70
C PHE A 114 13.23 8.47 1.50
N GLY A 115 12.58 8.37 0.34
CA GLY A 115 13.23 8.14 -0.96
C GLY A 115 14.09 9.34 -1.31
N GLY A 116 13.46 10.38 -1.86
CA GLY A 116 14.15 11.65 -2.15
C GLY A 116 13.72 12.24 -3.48
N GLN A 117 14.66 12.31 -4.42
CA GLN A 117 14.45 12.80 -5.78
C GLN A 117 14.83 11.73 -6.79
N ASN A 118 13.86 11.38 -7.64
CA ASN A 118 13.92 10.65 -8.93
C ASN A 118 13.02 9.41 -9.02
N ILE A 119 13.50 8.19 -8.76
CA ILE A 119 12.67 6.97 -8.90
C ILE A 119 13.12 5.93 -7.87
N ASP A 120 12.45 5.94 -6.73
CA ASP A 120 12.92 5.26 -5.53
C ASP A 120 12.12 4.00 -5.23
N HIS A 121 12.77 3.05 -4.55
CA HIS A 121 12.15 1.85 -3.98
C HIS A 121 12.34 1.90 -2.47
N VAL A 122 11.29 2.37 -1.78
CA VAL A 122 11.33 2.70 -0.35
C VAL A 122 10.54 1.65 0.42
N TYR A 123 11.16 1.02 1.41
CA TYR A 123 10.57 -0.02 2.25
C TYR A 123 10.68 0.41 3.73
N GLY A 124 9.60 0.39 4.49
CA GLY A 124 9.64 0.44 5.96
C GLY A 124 10.25 -0.86 6.48
N GLY A 125 9.40 -1.78 6.91
CA GLY A 125 9.74 -3.19 7.05
C GLY A 125 8.90 -3.89 8.11
N ALA A 126 9.27 -3.73 9.37
CA ALA A 126 8.61 -4.40 10.49
C ALA A 126 8.50 -3.51 11.75
N GLY A 127 7.49 -2.64 11.73
CA GLY A 127 6.96 -1.89 12.86
C GLY A 127 5.94 -0.89 12.36
N ASN A 128 5.80 0.28 12.96
CA ASN A 128 4.80 1.27 12.56
C ASN A 128 5.50 2.42 11.83
N ASP A 129 5.69 2.23 10.52
CA ASP A 129 6.64 3.02 9.74
C ASP A 129 6.03 4.30 9.15
N HIS A 130 6.89 5.27 8.93
CA HIS A 130 6.62 6.52 8.23
C HIS A 130 7.46 6.58 6.95
N VAL A 131 6.86 6.25 5.80
CA VAL A 131 7.55 5.98 4.53
C VAL A 131 7.09 6.96 3.44
N PHE A 132 8.02 7.71 2.83
CA PHE A 132 7.72 8.79 1.88
C PHE A 132 8.52 8.62 0.58
N GLY A 133 7.86 8.73 -0.58
CA GLY A 133 8.51 8.77 -1.91
C GLY A 133 9.27 10.08 -2.14
N SER A 134 8.57 11.21 -1.93
CA SER A 134 9.01 12.61 -2.10
C SER A 134 8.88 13.21 -3.51
N GLU A 135 9.91 13.23 -4.36
CA GLU A 135 9.85 13.78 -5.74
C GLU A 135 10.21 12.69 -6.77
N GLY A 136 9.24 11.92 -7.27
CA GLY A 136 9.59 10.80 -8.15
C GLY A 136 8.48 10.10 -8.93
N ASN A 137 8.64 8.79 -9.13
CA ASN A 137 7.60 7.89 -9.63
C ASN A 137 7.77 6.57 -8.86
N ASP A 138 7.51 6.64 -7.56
CA ASP A 138 8.20 5.83 -6.57
C ASP A 138 7.41 4.58 -6.20
N ALA A 139 8.13 3.56 -5.72
CA ALA A 139 7.54 2.32 -5.23
C ALA A 139 7.71 2.27 -3.71
N VAL A 140 6.66 2.69 -3.00
CA VAL A 140 6.66 2.87 -1.54
C VAL A 140 5.97 1.67 -0.88
N TYR A 141 6.65 1.03 0.06
CA TYR A 141 6.20 -0.15 0.77
C TYR A 141 6.25 0.10 2.28
N GLY A 142 5.16 -0.17 2.99
CA GLY A 142 5.12 -0.15 4.46
C GLY A 142 5.81 -1.42 4.97
N GLY A 143 5.01 -2.37 5.43
CA GLY A 143 5.47 -3.71 5.74
C GLY A 143 4.55 -4.37 6.74
N LEU A 144 5.10 -4.83 7.88
CA LEU A 144 4.36 -5.40 8.98
C LEU A 144 4.13 -4.37 10.10
N GLY A 145 2.93 -3.76 10.15
CA GLY A 145 2.48 -2.98 11.30
C GLY A 145 1.39 -1.99 10.92
N ASN A 146 1.38 -0.78 11.49
CA ASN A 146 0.36 0.22 11.15
C ASN A 146 1.04 1.44 10.53
N ASP A 147 1.18 1.41 9.22
CA ASP A 147 2.12 2.29 8.52
C ASP A 147 1.48 3.57 8.00
N VAL A 148 2.32 4.56 7.68
CA VAL A 148 1.95 5.81 7.01
C VAL A 148 2.84 5.95 5.78
N LEU A 149 2.25 5.72 4.60
CA LEU A 149 2.90 5.78 3.29
C LEU A 149 2.43 7.03 2.53
N ALA A 150 3.34 7.77 1.92
CA ALA A 150 3.02 8.82 0.95
C ALA A 150 3.84 8.68 -0.33
N GLY A 151 3.21 8.88 -1.50
CA GLY A 151 3.91 9.07 -2.78
C GLY A 151 4.55 10.46 -2.90
N ASP A 152 3.84 11.48 -2.39
CA ASP A 152 4.14 12.91 -2.51
C ASP A 152 3.97 13.48 -3.93
N ASN A 153 4.99 13.49 -4.80
CA ASN A 153 4.88 14.07 -6.15
C ASN A 153 5.32 13.11 -7.26
N GLY A 154 4.36 12.66 -8.07
CA GLY A 154 4.62 12.26 -9.45
C GLY A 154 3.69 11.21 -10.02
N ARG A 155 4.07 9.94 -9.91
CA ARG A 155 3.22 8.81 -10.30
C ARG A 155 3.66 7.56 -9.56
N ASP A 156 3.06 7.38 -8.41
CA ASP A 156 3.62 6.58 -7.34
C ASP A 156 2.81 5.30 -7.13
N THR A 157 3.44 4.31 -6.51
CA THR A 157 2.83 3.02 -6.17
C THR A 157 3.06 2.74 -4.70
N ALA A 158 2.18 3.31 -3.85
CA ALA A 158 2.16 3.06 -2.42
C ALA A 158 1.45 1.73 -2.10
N ARG A 159 2.06 0.88 -1.26
CA ARG A 159 1.65 -0.52 -1.13
C ARG A 159 2.02 -1.19 0.20
N THR A 160 1.04 -1.64 0.96
CA THR A 160 1.27 -2.35 2.25
C THR A 160 1.28 -3.87 2.09
N ASP A 161 1.94 -4.37 1.05
CA ASP A 161 1.89 -5.79 0.68
C ASP A 161 2.40 -6.69 1.82
N VAL A 162 1.67 -7.79 2.04
CA VAL A 162 1.94 -8.83 3.06
C VAL A 162 1.92 -8.37 4.53
N GLY A 163 1.52 -7.12 4.80
CA GLY A 163 1.29 -6.57 6.14
C GLY A 163 0.07 -7.13 6.86
N GLU A 164 0.18 -7.29 8.18
CA GLU A 164 -0.97 -7.32 9.10
C GLU A 164 -1.08 -5.93 9.73
N GLY A 165 -2.07 -5.10 9.35
CA GLY A 165 -2.03 -3.66 9.64
C GLY A 165 -3.34 -2.89 9.76
N ASN A 166 -3.22 -1.57 9.85
CA ASN A 166 -4.31 -0.59 9.76
C ASN A 166 -3.71 0.71 9.20
N ASP A 167 -3.45 0.70 7.90
CA ASP A 167 -2.45 1.60 7.32
C ASP A 167 -3.06 2.91 6.81
N LYS A 168 -2.20 3.87 6.48
CA LYS A 168 -2.58 5.09 5.75
C LYS A 168 -1.72 5.23 4.52
N LEU A 169 -2.37 5.31 3.36
CA LEU A 169 -1.72 5.48 2.07
C LEU A 169 -2.19 6.80 1.47
N TYR A 170 -1.24 7.63 1.06
CA TYR A 170 -1.45 8.91 0.38
C TYR A 170 -0.76 8.84 -1.00
N GLY A 171 -1.45 9.18 -2.09
CA GLY A 171 -0.83 9.39 -3.41
C GLY A 171 -0.26 10.81 -3.53
N ASP A 172 -1.07 11.78 -3.08
CA ASP A 172 -0.82 13.23 -3.04
C ASP A 172 -0.93 13.94 -4.39
N VAL A 173 0.14 14.05 -5.18
CA VAL A 173 0.09 14.76 -6.49
C VAL A 173 0.59 13.87 -7.60
N GLY A 174 -0.33 13.16 -8.23
CA GLY A 174 0.02 12.25 -9.32
C GLY A 174 -1.15 11.45 -9.86
N ASN A 175 -0.83 10.41 -10.61
CA ASN A 175 -1.79 9.44 -11.16
C ASN A 175 -1.47 8.07 -10.54
N ASP A 176 -1.80 7.93 -9.27
CA ASP A 176 -1.11 7.03 -8.36
C ASP A 176 -1.79 5.66 -8.27
N THR A 177 -1.13 4.70 -7.64
CA THR A 177 -1.67 3.35 -7.46
C THR A 177 -1.50 2.91 -6.01
N LEU A 178 -2.56 3.09 -5.22
CA LEU A 178 -2.59 2.77 -3.80
C LEU A 178 -3.08 1.33 -3.61
N ILE A 179 -2.28 0.52 -2.94
CA ILE A 179 -2.46 -0.93 -2.84
C ILE A 179 -2.60 -1.34 -1.37
N SER A 180 -3.83 -1.63 -0.95
CA SER A 180 -4.14 -2.10 0.40
C SER A 180 -3.96 -3.62 0.55
N GLY A 181 -3.40 -4.02 1.70
CA GLY A 181 -3.25 -5.42 2.15
C GLY A 181 -4.35 -5.87 3.11
N ASP A 182 -3.98 -6.68 4.12
CA ASP A 182 -4.88 -7.15 5.16
C ASP A 182 -4.94 -6.12 6.31
N GLY A 183 -5.97 -5.26 6.35
CA GLY A 183 -6.06 -4.24 7.38
C GLY A 183 -7.31 -3.37 7.36
N LYS A 184 -7.41 -2.42 8.31
CA LYS A 184 -8.38 -1.32 8.25
C LYS A 184 -7.71 -0.05 7.78
N ASP A 185 -7.53 0.04 6.49
CA ASP A 185 -6.67 1.05 5.90
C ASP A 185 -7.44 2.32 5.57
N TYR A 186 -6.70 3.39 5.34
CA TYR A 186 -7.18 4.69 4.88
C TYR A 186 -6.38 5.06 3.64
N LEU A 187 -7.05 5.22 2.51
CA LEU A 187 -6.42 5.52 1.22
C LEU A 187 -6.92 6.90 0.77
N THR A 188 -5.98 7.79 0.50
CA THR A 188 -6.22 9.15 -0.01
C THR A 188 -5.50 9.24 -1.36
N GLY A 189 -6.23 9.38 -2.46
CA GLY A 189 -5.61 9.48 -3.79
C GLY A 189 -4.83 10.78 -3.91
N GLY A 190 -5.53 11.90 -3.70
CA GLY A 190 -4.98 13.24 -3.83
C GLY A 190 -5.46 13.92 -5.10
N ALA A 191 -4.54 14.18 -6.03
CA ALA A 191 -4.77 15.06 -7.17
C ALA A 191 -4.23 14.52 -8.51
N GLY A 192 -4.95 13.58 -9.09
CA GLY A 192 -4.86 13.20 -10.51
C GLY A 192 -5.69 11.95 -10.79
N ASP A 193 -5.31 11.13 -11.78
CA ASP A 193 -6.11 9.94 -12.16
C ASP A 193 -5.66 8.70 -11.35
N ASP A 194 -6.23 8.50 -10.16
CA ASP A 194 -5.74 7.50 -9.20
C ASP A 194 -6.33 6.08 -9.37
N THR A 195 -5.62 5.09 -8.83
CA THR A 195 -6.03 3.67 -8.86
C THR A 195 -5.95 3.04 -7.47
N PHE A 196 -7.11 2.80 -6.87
CA PHE A 196 -7.21 2.09 -5.60
C PHE A 196 -7.34 0.59 -5.86
N LEU A 197 -6.25 -0.16 -5.66
CA LEU A 197 -6.17 -1.61 -5.87
C LEU A 197 -6.26 -2.36 -4.54
N PHE A 198 -7.33 -3.14 -4.36
CA PHE A 198 -7.49 -3.96 -3.17
C PHE A 198 -6.99 -5.38 -3.41
N ARG A 199 -6.20 -5.91 -2.48
CA ARG A 199 -5.66 -7.27 -2.51
C ARG A 199 -5.97 -8.01 -1.23
N PHE A 200 -6.99 -8.87 -1.30
CA PHE A 200 -7.26 -9.81 -0.21
C PHE A 200 -6.18 -10.89 -0.20
N HIS A 201 -5.51 -11.11 0.94
CA HIS A 201 -4.65 -12.28 1.08
C HIS A 201 -5.48 -13.54 1.36
N ASP A 202 -4.95 -14.72 1.02
CA ASP A 202 -5.56 -16.00 1.42
C ASP A 202 -5.67 -16.03 2.96
N PRO A 203 -6.89 -16.06 3.53
CA PRO A 203 -7.09 -15.77 4.94
C PRO A 203 -6.52 -16.87 5.83
N LYS A 204 -5.25 -16.69 6.23
CA LYS A 204 -4.67 -17.41 7.35
C LYS A 204 -5.62 -17.27 8.53
N ALA A 205 -6.00 -18.39 9.15
CA ALA A 205 -6.92 -18.40 10.27
C ALA A 205 -6.35 -17.58 11.45
N GLY A 206 -6.80 -16.33 11.59
CA GLY A 206 -6.26 -15.35 12.53
C GLY A 206 -5.96 -13.98 11.92
N SER A 207 -5.81 -13.85 10.60
CA SER A 207 -5.62 -12.54 9.94
C SER A 207 -6.83 -11.63 10.18
N ILE A 208 -6.56 -10.34 10.33
CA ILE A 208 -7.58 -9.31 10.51
C ILE A 208 -8.22 -9.04 9.15
N GLN A 209 -9.38 -9.67 8.92
CA GLN A 209 -10.33 -9.30 7.87
C GLN A 209 -10.85 -7.88 8.14
N GLY A 210 -10.09 -6.88 7.72
CA GLY A 210 -10.42 -5.47 7.86
C GLY A 210 -11.22 -4.94 6.67
N TYR A 211 -11.39 -3.62 6.64
CA TYR A 211 -12.07 -2.89 5.57
C TYR A 211 -11.31 -1.58 5.35
N SER A 212 -10.91 -1.35 4.11
CA SER A 212 -10.13 -0.18 3.72
C SER A 212 -11.08 0.94 3.26
N ASN A 213 -10.81 2.17 3.70
CA ASN A 213 -11.65 3.34 3.46
C ASN A 213 -10.94 4.24 2.44
N VAL A 214 -11.61 4.64 1.35
CA VAL A 214 -11.09 5.67 0.44
C VAL A 214 -11.72 7.02 0.79
N THR A 215 -10.91 8.07 0.95
CA THR A 215 -11.35 9.31 1.63
C THR A 215 -11.79 10.44 0.70
N ASP A 216 -11.34 10.46 -0.55
CA ASP A 216 -11.37 11.65 -1.44
C ASP A 216 -11.78 11.37 -2.89
N PHE A 217 -12.18 10.13 -3.17
CA PHE A 217 -12.45 9.56 -4.50
C PHE A 217 -13.24 10.45 -5.51
N ASP A 218 -12.64 10.70 -6.69
CA ASP A 218 -13.18 11.49 -7.81
C ASP A 218 -13.55 10.62 -9.05
N PRO A 219 -14.77 10.75 -9.63
CA PRO A 219 -15.25 10.01 -10.80
C PRO A 219 -14.43 10.14 -12.07
N SER A 220 -13.94 11.35 -12.24
CA SER A 220 -13.49 11.90 -13.51
C SER A 220 -12.06 11.50 -13.79
N HIS A 221 -11.39 11.05 -12.73
CA HIS A 221 -9.97 10.83 -12.64
C HIS A 221 -9.71 9.42 -12.05
N ASP A 222 -10.36 9.04 -10.95
CA ASP A 222 -10.01 7.85 -10.18
C ASP A 222 -10.70 6.56 -10.63
N THR A 223 -10.09 5.43 -10.24
CA THR A 223 -10.58 4.08 -10.53
C THR A 223 -10.41 3.12 -9.35
N PHE A 224 -11.36 2.19 -9.22
CA PHE A 224 -11.22 1.03 -8.34
C PHE A 224 -10.73 -0.19 -9.14
N ALA A 225 -9.72 -0.88 -8.61
CA ALA A 225 -9.18 -2.11 -9.16
C ALA A 225 -9.18 -3.23 -8.11
N PHE A 226 -9.28 -4.48 -8.56
CA PHE A 226 -9.28 -5.67 -7.70
C PHE A 226 -8.33 -6.71 -8.29
N ASP A 227 -7.44 -7.28 -7.47
CA ASP A 227 -6.59 -8.38 -7.93
C ASP A 227 -7.38 -9.69 -7.98
N ALA A 228 -7.53 -10.24 -9.19
CA ALA A 228 -8.19 -11.51 -9.44
C ALA A 228 -7.47 -12.71 -8.81
N ALA A 229 -6.22 -12.56 -8.35
CA ALA A 229 -5.48 -13.57 -7.59
C ALA A 229 -5.83 -13.59 -6.08
N GLY A 230 -6.33 -12.48 -5.53
CA GLY A 230 -6.66 -12.34 -4.10
C GLY A 230 -8.07 -12.78 -3.71
N LEU A 231 -9.00 -12.86 -4.67
CA LEU A 231 -10.34 -13.38 -4.44
C LEU A 231 -10.27 -14.88 -4.06
N GLY A 232 -10.38 -15.15 -2.76
CA GLY A 232 -10.27 -16.48 -2.17
C GLY A 232 -11.20 -17.50 -2.82
N ARG A 233 -10.70 -18.74 -2.97
CA ARG A 233 -11.45 -19.87 -3.60
C ARG A 233 -12.45 -20.54 -2.64
N ASP A 234 -12.82 -19.84 -1.59
CA ASP A 234 -13.61 -20.25 -0.43
C ASP A 234 -14.72 -19.23 -0.08
N GLY A 235 -14.87 -18.15 -0.87
CA GLY A 235 -15.99 -17.21 -0.75
C GLY A 235 -16.01 -16.35 0.53
N VAL A 236 -14.91 -16.29 1.29
CA VAL A 236 -14.85 -15.53 2.56
C VAL A 236 -14.35 -14.08 2.39
N GLY A 237 -13.64 -13.77 1.29
CA GLY A 237 -12.97 -12.47 1.10
C GLY A 237 -13.64 -11.54 0.09
N ALA A 238 -14.39 -10.55 0.57
CA ALA A 238 -14.46 -9.16 0.07
C ALA A 238 -15.59 -8.36 0.79
N ASN A 239 -15.24 -7.44 1.69
CA ASN A 239 -16.17 -6.44 2.22
C ASN A 239 -15.66 -5.03 1.88
N PHE A 240 -16.40 -4.31 1.03
CA PHE A 240 -16.15 -2.90 0.75
C PHE A 240 -17.08 -2.02 1.57
N VAL A 241 -16.50 -1.12 2.37
CA VAL A 241 -17.24 -0.14 3.17
C VAL A 241 -16.56 1.22 3.05
N ASP A 242 -17.24 2.15 2.37
CA ASP A 242 -16.97 3.58 2.41
C ASP A 242 -17.34 4.15 3.79
N ASN A 243 -16.51 5.05 4.30
CA ASN A 243 -16.88 5.89 5.45
C ASN A 243 -16.19 7.27 5.39
N GLY A 244 -16.30 7.96 4.26
CA GLY A 244 -15.90 9.37 4.10
C GLY A 244 -16.85 10.35 4.79
N ASP A 245 -16.31 11.20 5.65
CA ASP A 245 -17.01 12.32 6.27
C ASP A 245 -17.33 13.41 5.22
N GLY A 246 -18.57 13.39 4.74
CA GLY A 246 -18.90 13.98 3.45
C GLY A 246 -18.67 15.49 3.27
N THR A 247 -17.72 15.83 2.39
CA THR A 247 -17.82 16.98 1.47
C THR A 247 -17.23 16.68 0.08
N SER A 248 -18.10 16.34 -0.88
CA SER A 248 -18.05 16.62 -2.33
C SER A 248 -16.69 16.65 -3.09
N GLY A 249 -16.44 15.86 -4.15
CA GLY A 249 -17.25 14.85 -4.85
C GLY A 249 -17.14 14.97 -6.38
N GLY A 250 -17.42 13.91 -7.16
CA GLY A 250 -17.84 12.56 -6.74
C GLY A 250 -18.63 11.79 -7.81
N ALA A 251 -18.41 10.46 -7.87
CA ALA A 251 -18.87 9.39 -8.77
C ALA A 251 -17.70 8.42 -9.13
N VAL A 252 -17.78 7.64 -10.22
CA VAL A 252 -17.44 6.21 -10.31
C VAL A 252 -18.11 5.44 -9.18
N THR A 253 -18.71 4.33 -9.57
CA THR A 253 -19.14 3.28 -8.67
C THR A 253 -19.01 2.01 -9.54
N SER A 254 -18.77 0.85 -8.93
CA SER A 254 -17.85 -0.17 -9.48
C SER A 254 -18.38 -1.24 -10.47
N PHE A 255 -17.42 -1.96 -11.07
CA PHE A 255 -17.53 -2.98 -12.13
C PHE A 255 -17.20 -4.44 -11.71
N PHE A 256 -17.95 -5.44 -12.17
CA PHE A 256 -18.07 -6.81 -11.62
C PHE A 256 -18.42 -7.88 -12.77
N SER A 257 -18.36 -9.25 -12.67
CA SER A 257 -18.86 -10.24 -13.73
C SER A 257 -19.24 -11.75 -13.35
N GLY A 258 -20.44 -12.31 -13.68
CA GLY A 258 -20.99 -13.66 -13.27
C GLY A 258 -21.72 -14.52 -14.36
N ALA A 259 -22.43 -15.66 -14.11
CA ALA A 259 -23.24 -16.14 -12.95
C ALA A 259 -23.35 -17.70 -12.77
N ALA A 260 -23.88 -18.14 -11.60
CA ALA A 260 -24.54 -19.44 -11.23
C ALA A 260 -23.86 -20.83 -11.50
N THR A 261 -23.94 -21.89 -10.66
CA THR A 261 -24.31 -22.16 -9.23
C THR A 261 -23.65 -23.49 -8.81
N GLY A 262 -23.36 -23.72 -7.51
CA GLY A 262 -22.68 -24.97 -7.10
C GLY A 262 -22.75 -25.38 -5.61
N ALA A 263 -23.92 -25.89 -5.17
CA ALA A 263 -24.16 -26.75 -3.99
C ALA A 263 -23.71 -26.32 -2.56
N HIS A 264 -22.74 -25.42 -2.38
CA HIS A 264 -22.09 -25.13 -1.09
C HIS A 264 -22.04 -23.63 -0.72
N GLY A 265 -22.82 -22.78 -1.40
CA GLY A 265 -23.18 -21.45 -0.88
C GLY A 265 -22.28 -20.26 -1.26
N GLU A 266 -21.20 -20.48 -2.02
CA GLU A 266 -20.30 -19.42 -2.51
C GLU A 266 -20.71 -18.93 -3.91
N SER A 267 -20.62 -17.61 -4.19
CA SER A 267 -20.84 -17.05 -5.54
C SER A 267 -20.35 -15.59 -5.71
N VAL A 268 -20.21 -15.15 -6.97
CA VAL A 268 -19.32 -14.06 -7.43
C VAL A 268 -20.06 -12.89 -8.15
N VAL A 269 -19.81 -11.64 -7.71
CA VAL A 269 -19.62 -10.35 -8.43
C VAL A 269 -20.19 -10.20 -9.90
N VAL A 270 -21.19 -9.33 -10.26
CA VAL A 270 -21.58 -8.91 -11.70
C VAL A 270 -22.00 -7.41 -12.03
N VAL A 271 -21.46 -6.73 -13.09
CA VAL A 271 -22.00 -5.51 -13.83
C VAL A 271 -22.44 -5.82 -15.28
N THR A 272 -23.15 -4.87 -15.94
CA THR A 272 -22.64 -4.23 -17.19
C THR A 272 -23.23 -2.82 -17.44
N ASP A 273 -22.86 -2.23 -18.59
CA ASP A 273 -23.15 -0.86 -19.09
C ASP A 273 -24.54 -0.67 -19.76
N GLN A 274 -25.02 0.57 -19.69
CA GLN A 274 -26.12 1.28 -20.37
C GLN A 274 -27.46 0.61 -20.73
N GLY A 275 -28.51 1.22 -20.15
CA GLY A 275 -29.90 1.12 -20.57
C GLY A 275 -30.68 0.10 -19.76
N PHE A 276 -30.76 0.31 -18.44
CA PHE A 276 -31.58 -0.49 -17.52
C PHE A 276 -32.91 0.20 -17.19
N ALA A 277 -33.88 0.06 -18.09
CA ALA A 277 -35.29 0.12 -17.72
C ALA A 277 -35.76 -1.31 -17.41
N SER A 278 -36.53 -1.51 -16.33
CA SER A 278 -36.84 -2.82 -15.74
C SER A 278 -37.58 -3.83 -16.64
N ALA A 279 -37.96 -3.47 -17.86
CA ALA A 279 -38.58 -4.36 -18.83
C ALA A 279 -37.58 -5.01 -19.83
N ASP A 280 -36.34 -4.52 -19.93
CA ASP A 280 -35.39 -4.95 -20.97
C ASP A 280 -34.44 -6.09 -20.55
N ALA A 281 -34.35 -6.43 -19.26
CA ALA A 281 -33.43 -7.47 -18.75
C ALA A 281 -33.68 -8.84 -19.42
N ALA A 282 -34.93 -9.31 -19.39
CA ALA A 282 -35.34 -10.57 -20.01
C ALA A 282 -35.22 -10.57 -21.55
N ALA A 283 -35.23 -9.39 -22.19
CA ALA A 283 -35.05 -9.26 -23.64
C ALA A 283 -33.58 -9.31 -24.08
N LYS A 284 -32.63 -9.04 -23.16
CA LYS A 284 -31.18 -9.02 -23.41
C LYS A 284 -30.46 -10.31 -22.99
N GLY A 285 -31.17 -11.31 -22.43
CA GLY A 285 -30.64 -12.65 -22.19
C GLY A 285 -29.97 -12.88 -20.84
N ILE A 286 -30.15 -11.97 -19.88
CA ILE A 286 -29.88 -12.27 -18.47
C ILE A 286 -30.96 -13.25 -18.01
N SER A 287 -30.56 -14.45 -17.60
CA SER A 287 -31.47 -15.53 -17.18
C SER A 287 -30.70 -16.58 -16.38
N GLY A 288 -31.25 -17.03 -15.26
CA GLY A 288 -30.61 -17.97 -14.35
C GLY A 288 -30.60 -17.50 -12.89
N GLU A 289 -30.80 -16.20 -12.66
CA GLU A 289 -30.94 -15.61 -11.33
C GLU A 289 -32.16 -16.16 -10.58
N THR A 290 -32.04 -16.22 -9.26
CA THR A 290 -33.04 -16.68 -8.30
C THR A 290 -33.40 -15.57 -7.31
N ALA A 291 -34.57 -15.68 -6.69
CA ALA A 291 -34.96 -14.76 -5.63
C ALA A 291 -33.99 -14.90 -4.45
N GLY A 292 -33.14 -13.89 -4.22
CA GLY A 292 -32.00 -13.98 -3.32
C GLY A 292 -30.70 -13.36 -3.86
N ASP A 293 -30.54 -13.30 -5.17
CA ASP A 293 -29.26 -12.89 -5.79
C ASP A 293 -29.04 -11.36 -5.74
N ILE A 294 -27.76 -10.94 -5.64
CA ILE A 294 -27.31 -9.55 -5.55
C ILE A 294 -26.38 -9.23 -6.73
N ILE A 295 -26.66 -8.13 -7.44
CA ILE A 295 -26.01 -7.71 -8.69
C ILE A 295 -25.51 -6.27 -8.54
N ALA A 296 -24.35 -5.92 -9.12
CA ALA A 296 -23.71 -4.61 -9.01
C ALA A 296 -23.49 -3.96 -10.39
N TYR A 297 -24.33 -3.03 -10.85
CA TYR A 297 -24.40 -2.56 -12.26
C TYR A 297 -24.14 -1.04 -12.42
N TYR A 298 -23.58 -0.59 -13.56
CA TYR A 298 -23.22 0.82 -13.84
C TYR A 298 -24.20 1.55 -14.78
N ASP A 299 -24.64 2.75 -14.37
CA ASP A 299 -25.50 3.68 -15.10
C ASP A 299 -24.69 4.92 -15.54
N SER A 300 -24.66 5.25 -16.83
CA SER A 300 -23.92 6.39 -17.41
C SER A 300 -24.87 7.46 -17.98
N ALA A 301 -26.17 7.36 -17.71
CA ALA A 301 -27.01 8.55 -17.67
C ALA A 301 -26.69 9.41 -16.42
N THR A 302 -26.16 8.77 -15.37
CA THR A 302 -25.77 9.40 -14.09
C THR A 302 -24.28 9.24 -13.73
N SER A 303 -23.54 8.37 -14.42
CA SER A 303 -22.14 7.98 -14.16
C SER A 303 -21.92 7.28 -12.81
N THR A 304 -22.87 6.45 -12.37
CA THR A 304 -22.84 5.73 -11.08
C THR A 304 -23.18 4.26 -11.21
N ALA A 305 -22.48 3.36 -10.52
CA ALA A 305 -22.94 2.00 -10.25
C ALA A 305 -23.67 1.83 -8.92
N ASN A 306 -24.31 0.68 -8.79
CA ASN A 306 -25.41 0.43 -7.90
C ASN A 306 -25.50 -1.06 -7.56
N LEU A 307 -25.85 -1.44 -6.33
CA LEU A 307 -26.25 -2.81 -6.00
C LEU A 307 -27.77 -2.99 -6.03
N ALA A 308 -28.23 -4.15 -6.49
CA ALA A 308 -29.66 -4.51 -6.57
C ALA A 308 -29.91 -5.97 -6.20
N TYR A 309 -31.06 -6.23 -5.59
CA TYR A 309 -31.53 -7.54 -5.13
C TYR A 309 -32.68 -8.08 -5.98
N VAL A 310 -32.60 -9.35 -6.36
CA VAL A 310 -33.60 -10.06 -7.16
C VAL A 310 -34.72 -10.58 -6.27
N THR A 311 -35.96 -10.09 -6.44
CA THR A 311 -37.10 -10.46 -5.55
C THR A 311 -37.97 -11.61 -6.05
N SER A 312 -37.89 -11.99 -7.32
CA SER A 312 -38.59 -13.16 -7.88
C SER A 312 -37.81 -13.78 -9.03
N ALA A 313 -38.03 -15.08 -9.31
CA ALA A 313 -37.27 -15.88 -10.27
C ALA A 313 -38.03 -16.13 -11.60
N ASP A 314 -39.07 -15.33 -11.86
CA ASP A 314 -39.88 -15.35 -13.06
C ASP A 314 -39.64 -14.06 -13.86
N HIS A 315 -39.32 -14.21 -15.17
CA HIS A 315 -38.71 -13.24 -16.11
C HIS A 315 -39.38 -11.85 -16.32
N ALA A 316 -39.98 -11.29 -15.28
CA ALA A 316 -40.41 -9.91 -15.10
C ALA A 316 -39.73 -9.38 -13.83
N ASP A 317 -38.41 -9.61 -13.75
CA ASP A 317 -37.60 -9.49 -12.53
C ASP A 317 -37.76 -8.10 -11.90
N THR A 318 -38.27 -8.07 -10.67
CA THR A 318 -38.46 -6.83 -9.94
C THR A 318 -37.28 -6.61 -9.01
N PHE A 319 -36.39 -5.70 -9.41
CA PHE A 319 -35.18 -5.37 -8.64
C PHE A 319 -35.50 -4.39 -7.51
N VAL A 320 -35.01 -4.68 -6.31
CA VAL A 320 -34.97 -3.70 -5.21
C VAL A 320 -33.56 -3.16 -5.13
N HIS A 321 -33.43 -1.84 -5.31
CA HIS A 321 -32.18 -1.11 -5.14
C HIS A 321 -31.69 -1.29 -3.70
N LEU A 322 -30.53 -1.92 -3.52
CA LEU A 322 -29.91 -2.07 -2.21
C LEU A 322 -29.00 -0.88 -1.95
N THR A 323 -29.59 0.19 -1.42
CA THR A 323 -28.82 1.29 -0.84
C THR A 323 -28.42 0.94 0.59
N ASN A 324 -27.14 1.16 0.93
CA ASN A 324 -26.58 1.08 2.28
C ASN A 324 -26.64 -0.32 2.93
N VAL A 325 -26.19 -1.36 2.23
CA VAL A 325 -26.02 -2.71 2.79
C VAL A 325 -24.54 -2.96 3.05
N HIS A 326 -24.16 -3.06 4.34
CA HIS A 326 -22.76 -3.17 4.76
C HIS A 326 -22.50 -4.38 5.66
N SER A 327 -23.53 -5.13 6.06
CA SER A 327 -23.42 -6.30 6.93
C SER A 327 -24.62 -7.26 6.84
N VAL A 328 -24.44 -8.47 7.40
CA VAL A 328 -25.52 -9.46 7.57
C VAL A 328 -26.63 -8.98 8.52
N ALA A 329 -26.35 -8.00 9.40
CA ALA A 329 -27.36 -7.42 10.28
C ALA A 329 -28.30 -6.44 9.55
N ASP A 330 -27.82 -5.78 8.49
CA ASP A 330 -28.62 -4.86 7.67
C ASP A 330 -29.63 -5.63 6.81
N LEU A 331 -29.20 -6.78 6.28
CA LEU A 331 -30.08 -7.77 5.65
C LEU A 331 -31.20 -8.22 6.61
N ALA A 332 -30.90 -8.38 7.91
CA ALA A 332 -31.91 -8.72 8.92
C ALA A 332 -32.86 -7.55 9.27
N ALA A 333 -32.41 -6.30 9.19
CA ALA A 333 -33.27 -5.13 9.34
C ALA A 333 -34.25 -4.96 8.17
N LEU A 334 -33.89 -5.46 6.98
CA LEU A 334 -34.77 -5.59 5.80
C LEU A 334 -35.75 -6.77 5.89
N GLY A 335 -35.66 -7.60 6.95
CA GLY A 335 -36.56 -8.72 7.22
C GLY A 335 -36.11 -10.07 6.67
N LEU A 336 -34.88 -10.17 6.14
CA LEU A 336 -34.27 -11.43 5.69
C LEU A 336 -33.63 -12.15 6.88
N THR A 337 -33.57 -13.48 6.87
CA THR A 337 -33.13 -14.28 8.03
C THR A 337 -31.96 -15.19 7.70
N ALA A 338 -31.21 -15.61 8.71
CA ALA A 338 -30.10 -16.57 8.55
C ALA A 338 -30.56 -17.95 8.01
N SER A 339 -31.87 -18.23 8.00
CA SER A 339 -32.45 -19.43 7.37
C SER A 339 -32.71 -19.29 5.87
N ASP A 340 -32.57 -18.10 5.29
CA ASP A 340 -32.72 -17.85 3.85
C ASP A 340 -31.41 -18.11 3.08
N PHE A 341 -30.33 -18.45 3.79
CA PHE A 341 -29.02 -18.84 3.25
C PHE A 341 -28.67 -20.27 3.70
N THR A 342 -28.14 -21.11 2.81
CA THR A 342 -27.85 -22.53 3.10
C THR A 342 -26.35 -22.75 3.31
N TYR A 343 -25.95 -23.04 4.55
CA TYR A 343 -24.58 -23.43 4.90
C TYR A 343 -24.18 -24.78 4.28
N VAL A 344 -22.97 -24.84 3.72
CA VAL A 344 -22.08 -26.02 3.77
C VAL A 344 -20.70 -25.55 4.18
#